data_AF-A0A7R8WY89-F1
#
_entry.id   AF-A0A7R8WY89-F1
#
_cell.length_a   1.000
_cell.length_b   1.000
_cell.length_c   1.000
_cell.angle_alpha   90.00
_cell.angle_beta   90.00
_cell.angle_gamma   90.00
#
_symmetry.space_group_name_H-M   'P 1'
#
loop_
_entity.id
_entity.type
_entity.pdbx_description
1 polymer ?
#
loop_
_entity_poly.entity_id
_entity_poly.type
_entity_poly.pdbx_seq_one_letter_code
_entity_poly.pdbx_strand_id
1 'polypeptide(L)'
;MLRVGRDRAINQGHLNDFDWVTGNAETLPLEDNSVDVYTIAFGLRNVTRIDDALKEAHRVLKPGGRFYCLEFSHVENPAFSALYDKFSFNLIPKMGEVIAKDRDSYQYLVESI
;
A
#
# COMPACT_ATOMS: atom_id res chain seq x y z
N MET A 1 6.49 2.23 -12.16
CA MET A 1 5.43 3.08 -11.57
C MET A 1 5.91 4.49 -11.25
N LEU A 2 7.04 4.68 -10.53
CA LEU A 2 7.53 6.00 -10.10
C LEU A 2 7.62 7.05 -11.23
N ARG A 3 8.19 6.68 -12.39
CA ARG A 3 8.27 7.55 -13.58
C ARG A 3 6.90 8.09 -14.01
N VAL A 4 5.88 7.23 -14.06
CA VAL A 4 4.52 7.62 -14.46
C VAL A 4 3.88 8.54 -13.43
N GLY A 5 4.12 8.31 -12.13
CA GLY A 5 3.69 9.21 -11.07
C GLY A 5 4.31 10.61 -11.20
N ARG A 6 5.62 10.66 -11.43
CA ARG A 6 6.35 11.91 -11.69
C ARG A 6 5.81 12.66 -12.89
N ASP A 7 5.66 11.98 -14.01
CA ASP A 7 5.19 12.63 -15.25
C ASP A 7 3.75 13.18 -15.08
N ARG A 8 2.89 12.50 -14.30
CA ARG A 8 1.55 13.01 -13.94
C ARG A 8 1.62 14.25 -13.05
N ALA A 9 2.49 14.27 -12.05
CA ALA A 9 2.64 15.42 -11.18
C ALA A 9 3.16 16.65 -11.93
N ILE A 10 4.13 16.44 -12.84
CA ILE A 10 4.63 17.49 -13.76
C ILE A 10 3.48 18.05 -14.60
N ASN A 11 2.66 17.20 -15.19
CA ASN A 11 1.52 17.63 -16.00
C ASN A 11 0.46 18.42 -15.20
N GLN A 12 0.40 18.22 -13.87
CA GLN A 12 -0.48 18.96 -12.97
C GLN A 12 0.18 20.23 -12.38
N GLY A 13 1.43 20.52 -12.75
CA GLY A 13 2.17 21.69 -12.27
C GLY A 13 2.82 21.51 -10.89
N HIS A 14 2.86 20.30 -10.34
CA HIS A 14 3.53 20.00 -9.08
C HIS A 14 5.00 19.64 -9.36
N LEU A 15 5.90 20.63 -9.22
CA LEU A 15 7.28 20.50 -9.70
C LEU A 15 8.36 20.49 -8.61
N ASN A 16 8.19 21.21 -7.49
CA ASN A 16 9.34 21.62 -6.66
C ASN A 16 9.21 21.37 -5.15
N ASP A 17 8.12 20.79 -4.66
CA ASP A 17 7.86 20.68 -3.21
C ASP A 17 8.12 19.27 -2.64
N PHE A 18 8.66 18.36 -3.45
CA PHE A 18 8.87 16.96 -3.05
C PHE A 18 9.85 16.25 -3.98
N ASP A 19 10.51 15.22 -3.43
CA ASP A 19 11.45 14.38 -4.16
C ASP A 19 10.85 13.01 -4.50
N TRP A 20 11.17 12.52 -5.69
CA TRP A 20 10.84 11.15 -6.11
C TRP A 20 12.00 10.22 -5.79
N VAL A 21 11.80 9.33 -4.82
CA VAL A 21 12.82 8.37 -4.39
C VAL A 21 12.43 6.96 -4.82
N THR A 22 13.36 6.24 -5.45
CA THR A 22 13.22 4.79 -5.66
C THR A 22 13.91 4.09 -4.48
N GLY A 23 13.16 3.31 -3.72
CA GLY A 23 13.71 2.60 -2.55
C GLY A 23 12.96 1.30 -2.28
N ASN A 24 13.62 0.40 -1.53
CA ASN A 24 12.99 -0.78 -0.97
C ASN A 24 12.42 -0.40 0.40
N ALA A 25 11.16 -0.75 0.70
CA ALA A 25 10.54 -0.45 1.99
C ALA A 25 11.27 -1.11 3.18
N GLU A 26 11.96 -2.24 2.93
CA GLU A 26 12.77 -2.95 3.94
C GLU A 26 14.15 -2.30 4.15
N THR A 27 14.57 -1.41 3.26
CA THR A 27 15.88 -0.73 3.25
C THR A 27 15.77 0.62 2.51
N LEU A 28 15.27 1.62 3.23
CA LEU A 28 14.99 2.95 2.69
C LEU A 28 16.29 3.75 2.54
N PRO A 29 16.49 4.45 1.40
CA PRO A 29 17.64 5.33 1.20
C PRO A 29 17.43 6.69 1.90
N LEU A 30 17.14 6.64 3.21
CA LEU A 30 16.91 7.79 4.07
C LEU A 30 17.75 7.65 5.34
N GLU A 31 18.18 8.77 5.90
CA GLU A 31 18.95 8.80 7.15
C GLU A 31 18.07 8.43 8.36
N ASP A 32 18.71 7.96 9.41
CA ASP A 32 18.06 7.71 10.70
C ASP A 32 17.47 9.01 11.25
N ASN A 33 16.31 8.94 11.89
CA ASN A 33 15.66 10.09 12.55
C ASN A 33 15.56 11.34 11.64
N SER A 34 15.26 11.15 10.35
CA SER A 34 15.22 12.22 9.35
C SER A 34 13.81 12.70 9.02
N VAL A 35 12.78 11.88 9.23
CA VAL A 35 11.39 12.21 8.88
C VAL A 35 10.51 12.39 10.11
N ASP A 36 9.59 13.37 10.05
CA ASP A 36 8.62 13.63 11.11
C ASP A 36 7.39 12.72 11.01
N VAL A 37 7.00 12.38 9.77
CA VAL A 37 5.82 11.56 9.47
C VAL A 37 6.15 10.55 8.38
N TYR A 38 5.75 9.31 8.61
CA TYR A 38 5.79 8.23 7.62
C TYR A 38 4.36 7.81 7.29
N THR A 39 4.00 7.84 6.00
CA THR A 39 2.67 7.40 5.54
C THR A 39 2.80 6.30 4.50
N ILE A 40 2.00 5.23 4.65
CA ILE A 40 1.86 4.18 3.65
C ILE A 40 0.37 3.83 3.48
N ALA A 41 -0.08 3.73 2.23
CA ALA A 41 -1.46 3.43 1.89
C ALA A 41 -1.51 2.27 0.90
N PHE A 42 -2.12 1.15 1.31
CA PHE A 42 -2.30 -0.07 0.53
C PHE A 42 -1.02 -0.68 -0.05
N GLY A 43 0.12 -0.40 0.60
CA GLY A 43 1.44 -0.83 0.14
C GLY A 43 2.12 -1.84 1.06
N LEU A 44 1.80 -1.84 2.36
CA LEU A 44 2.56 -2.60 3.36
C LEU A 44 2.35 -4.11 3.18
N ARG A 45 1.14 -4.54 2.83
CA ARG A 45 0.84 -5.97 2.58
C ARG A 45 1.60 -6.57 1.41
N ASN A 46 2.11 -5.74 0.49
CA ASN A 46 2.87 -6.17 -0.68
C ASN A 46 4.38 -6.27 -0.41
N VAL A 47 4.82 -5.98 0.82
CA VAL A 47 6.23 -6.10 1.22
C VAL A 47 6.50 -7.52 1.70
N THR A 48 7.65 -8.09 1.28
CA THR A 48 8.00 -9.49 1.58
C THR A 48 8.17 -9.72 3.08
N ARG A 49 8.85 -8.78 3.76
CA ARG A 49 9.15 -8.85 5.20
C ARG A 49 8.59 -7.61 5.90
N ILE A 50 7.32 -7.67 6.30
CA ILE A 50 6.61 -6.57 6.96
C ILE A 50 7.36 -6.08 8.21
N ASP A 51 7.88 -7.00 9.04
CA ASP A 51 8.63 -6.64 10.25
C ASP A 51 9.87 -5.79 9.95
N ASP A 52 10.57 -6.09 8.86
CA ASP A 52 11.77 -5.36 8.48
C ASP A 52 11.41 -3.99 7.90
N ALA A 53 10.31 -3.88 7.14
CA ALA A 53 9.78 -2.59 6.71
C ALA A 53 9.28 -1.71 7.88
N LEU A 54 8.69 -2.30 8.92
CA LEU A 54 8.28 -1.56 10.11
C LEU A 54 9.48 -1.08 10.94
N LYS A 55 10.52 -1.90 11.09
CA LYS A 55 11.79 -1.46 11.69
C LYS A 55 12.41 -0.33 10.90
N GLU A 56 12.36 -0.41 9.58
CA GLU A 56 12.91 0.61 8.70
C GLU A 56 12.11 1.92 8.77
N ALA A 57 10.78 1.83 8.81
CA ALA A 57 9.92 2.99 9.06
C ALA A 57 10.23 3.64 10.42
N HIS A 58 10.48 2.84 11.47
CA HIS A 58 10.89 3.34 12.78
C HIS A 58 12.28 3.99 12.75
N ARG A 59 13.26 3.39 12.04
CA ARG A 59 14.63 3.92 11.93
C ARG A 59 14.65 5.34 11.36
N VAL A 60 13.88 5.58 10.29
CA VAL A 60 13.85 6.89 9.62
C VAL A 60 13.06 7.94 10.39
N LEU A 61 12.13 7.53 11.26
CA LEU A 61 11.32 8.46 12.06
C LEU A 61 12.15 9.12 13.16
N LYS A 62 12.00 10.44 13.30
CA LYS A 62 12.51 11.18 14.46
C LYS A 62 11.87 10.68 15.76
N PRO A 63 12.52 10.88 16.93
CA PRO A 63 11.86 10.66 18.22
C PRO A 63 10.59 11.51 18.32
N GLY A 64 9.44 10.86 18.57
CA GLY A 64 8.12 11.51 18.59
C GLY A 64 7.45 11.65 17.22
N GLY A 65 8.11 11.20 16.14
CA GLY A 65 7.53 11.09 14.81
C GLY A 65 6.37 10.10 14.75
N ARG A 66 5.56 10.19 13.68
CA ARG A 66 4.32 9.41 13.56
C ARG A 66 4.31 8.51 12.33
N PHE A 67 3.91 7.26 12.54
CA PHE A 67 3.65 6.29 11.49
C PHE A 67 2.15 6.18 11.25
N TYR A 68 1.70 6.38 10.01
CA TYR A 68 0.32 6.20 9.57
C TYR A 68 0.27 5.13 8.48
N CYS A 69 -0.47 4.06 8.76
CA CYS A 69 -0.71 2.97 7.82
C CYS A 69 -2.20 2.85 7.53
N LEU A 70 -2.56 2.92 6.25
CA LEU A 70 -3.87 2.56 5.74
C LEU A 70 -3.71 1.24 4.98
N GLU A 71 -4.36 0.18 5.45
CA GLU A 71 -4.31 -1.14 4.83
C GLU A 71 -5.64 -1.87 5.01
N PHE A 72 -5.84 -2.93 4.23
CA PHE A 72 -6.94 -3.86 4.49
C PHE A 72 -6.77 -4.55 5.85
N SER A 73 -7.90 -4.87 6.48
CA SER A 73 -7.94 -5.53 7.78
C SER A 73 -9.19 -6.40 7.87
N HIS A 74 -9.25 -7.17 8.95
CA HIS A 74 -10.32 -8.13 9.20
C HIS A 74 -11.59 -7.42 9.66
N VAL A 75 -12.73 -7.86 9.13
CA VAL A 75 -14.04 -7.39 9.57
C VAL A 75 -14.40 -8.05 10.90
N GLU A 76 -14.47 -7.27 11.98
CA GLU A 76 -14.71 -7.82 13.33
C GLU A 76 -16.11 -8.41 13.51
N ASN A 77 -17.11 -7.90 12.76
CA ASN A 77 -18.48 -8.38 12.88
C ASN A 77 -18.67 -9.69 12.07
N PRO A 78 -19.01 -10.82 12.71
CA PRO A 78 -19.07 -12.12 12.04
C PRO A 78 -20.08 -12.20 10.89
N ALA A 79 -21.23 -11.51 11.00
CA ALA A 79 -22.25 -11.49 9.96
C ALA A 79 -21.76 -10.71 8.73
N PHE A 80 -21.08 -9.59 8.96
CA PHE A 80 -20.47 -8.81 7.88
C PHE A 80 -19.25 -9.50 7.28
N SER A 81 -18.44 -10.20 8.07
CA SER A 81 -17.33 -11.02 7.56
C SER A 81 -17.85 -12.08 6.59
N ALA A 82 -18.87 -12.87 6.98
CA ALA A 82 -19.42 -13.91 6.12
C ALA A 82 -20.03 -13.35 4.82
N LEU A 83 -20.66 -12.17 4.88
CA LEU A 83 -21.18 -11.49 3.70
C LEU A 83 -20.04 -10.97 2.81
N TYR A 84 -19.01 -10.37 3.41
CA TYR A 84 -17.82 -9.88 2.74
C TYR A 84 -17.08 -11.02 2.04
N ASP A 85 -16.83 -12.13 2.72
CA ASP A 85 -16.16 -13.31 2.14
C ASP A 85 -16.96 -13.84 0.94
N LYS A 86 -18.27 -13.99 1.10
CA LYS A 86 -19.13 -14.50 0.02
C LYS A 86 -19.14 -13.58 -1.19
N PHE A 87 -19.15 -12.26 -0.98
CA PHE A 87 -19.07 -11.26 -2.05
C PHE A 87 -17.69 -11.29 -2.72
N SER A 88 -16.62 -11.24 -1.93
CA SER A 88 -15.24 -11.17 -2.40
C SER A 88 -14.86 -12.42 -3.18
N PHE A 89 -15.04 -13.61 -2.64
CA PHE A 89 -14.63 -14.86 -3.32
C PHE A 89 -15.47 -15.21 -4.55
N ASN A 90 -16.75 -14.80 -4.61
CA ASN A 90 -17.65 -15.24 -5.69
C ASN A 90 -17.94 -14.18 -6.74
N LEU A 91 -17.93 -12.89 -6.39
CA LEU A 91 -18.34 -11.82 -7.29
C LEU A 91 -17.15 -11.04 -7.85
N ILE A 92 -16.15 -10.72 -7.03
CA ILE A 92 -15.01 -9.90 -7.48
C ILE A 92 -14.22 -10.57 -8.63
N PRO A 93 -13.83 -11.85 -8.56
CA PRO A 93 -13.12 -12.51 -9.66
C PRO A 93 -13.95 -12.58 -10.95
N LYS A 94 -15.26 -12.84 -10.83
CA LYS A 94 -16.17 -12.89 -11.99
C LYS A 94 -16.34 -11.52 -12.65
N MET A 95 -16.39 -10.45 -11.85
CA MET A 95 -16.42 -9.09 -12.39
C MET A 95 -15.08 -8.71 -13.03
N GLY A 96 -13.94 -9.12 -12.45
CA GLY A 96 -12.61 -8.94 -13.05
C GLY A 96 -12.50 -9.64 -14.42
N GLU A 97 -13.03 -10.86 -14.54
CA GLU A 97 -13.11 -11.60 -15.79
C GLU A 97 -13.97 -10.90 -16.86
N VAL A 98 -15.14 -10.38 -16.47
CA VAL A 98 -16.08 -9.76 -17.42
C VAL A 98 -15.64 -8.35 -17.86
N ILE A 99 -15.12 -7.55 -16.94
CA ILE A 99 -14.83 -6.12 -17.17
C ILE A 99 -13.38 -5.91 -17.59
N ALA A 100 -12.44 -6.47 -16.82
CA ALA A 100 -11.00 -6.27 -17.03
C ALA A 100 -10.36 -7.37 -17.88
N LYS A 101 -11.11 -8.45 -18.18
CA LYS A 101 -10.58 -9.69 -18.79
C LYS A 101 -9.38 -10.27 -18.03
N ASP A 102 -9.30 -10.00 -16.74
CA ASP A 102 -8.19 -10.37 -15.88
C ASP A 102 -8.77 -10.88 -14.56
N ARG A 103 -9.08 -12.17 -14.54
CA ARG A 103 -9.63 -12.83 -13.36
C ARG A 103 -8.56 -13.03 -12.30
N ASP A 104 -7.36 -13.42 -12.71
CA ASP A 104 -6.29 -13.87 -11.82
C ASP A 104 -5.79 -12.74 -10.92
N SER A 105 -5.63 -11.53 -11.47
CA SER A 105 -5.28 -10.34 -10.67
C SER A 105 -6.33 -10.00 -9.61
N TYR A 106 -7.62 -10.16 -9.93
CA TYR A 106 -8.72 -9.87 -9.00
C TYR A 106 -8.95 -10.98 -7.99
N GLN A 107 -8.61 -12.22 -8.33
CA GLN A 107 -8.58 -13.32 -7.38
C GLN A 107 -7.42 -13.15 -6.37
N TYR A 108 -6.22 -12.79 -6.85
CA TYR A 108 -5.09 -12.47 -5.96
C TYR A 108 -5.40 -11.31 -5.01
N LEU A 109 -6.15 -10.30 -5.46
CA LEU A 109 -6.61 -9.22 -4.60
C LEU A 109 -7.46 -9.75 -3.44
N VAL A 110 -8.38 -10.68 -3.69
CA VAL A 110 -9.24 -11.26 -2.66
C VAL A 110 -8.45 -12.17 -1.73
N GLU A 111 -7.50 -12.95 -2.25
CA GLU A 111 -6.66 -13.85 -1.45
C GLU A 111 -5.61 -13.11 -0.59
N SER A 112 -5.32 -11.85 -0.91
CA SER A 112 -4.34 -11.00 -0.20
C SER A 112 -4.97 -10.03 0.82
N ILE A 113 -6.29 -10.13 1.05
CA ILE A 113 -7.06 -9.36 2.04
C ILE A 113 -7.54 -10.30 3.14
#